data_AF-A0A351R057-F1
#
_entry.id   AF-A0A351R057-F1
#
_cell.length_a   1.000
_cell.length_b   1.000
_cell.length_c   1.000
_cell.angle_alpha   90.00
_cell.angle_beta   90.00
_cell.angle_gamma   90.00
#
_symmetry.space_group_name_H-M   'P 1'
#
loop_
_entity.id
_entity.type
_entity.pdbx_description
1 polymer ?
#
loop_
_entity_poly.entity_id
_entity_poly.type
_entity_poly.pdbx_seq_one_letter_code
_entity_poly.pdbx_strand_id
1 'polypeptide(L)' 'MQQNQGKNAKQHVQDVQSKLQNSTNCLNQALNSVEKPQNRQKIQNTLNSVESALNSVNSTLSNYQE' A
#
# COMPACT_ATOMS: atom_id res chain seq x y z
N MET A 1 -28.39 9.14 20.84
CA MET A 1 -27.67 7.88 20.57
C MET A 1 -26.86 8.07 19.30
N GLN A 2 -25.57 8.39 19.44
CA GLN A 2 -24.71 8.63 18.28
C GLN A 2 -24.18 7.26 17.84
N GLN A 3 -24.78 6.67 16.79
CA GLN A 3 -24.27 5.44 16.19
C GLN A 3 -22.93 5.76 15.55
N ASN A 4 -21.84 5.44 16.23
CA ASN A 4 -20.52 5.38 15.61
C ASN A 4 -20.51 4.14 14.71
N GLN A 5 -21.02 4.27 13.48
CA GLN A 5 -20.89 3.23 12.47
C GLN A 5 -19.41 3.18 12.09
N GLY A 6 -18.67 2.27 12.73
CA GLY A 6 -17.28 1.99 12.41
C GLY A 6 -17.13 1.62 10.93
N LYS A 7 -15.89 1.70 10.43
CA LYS A 7 -15.60 1.37 9.02
C LYS A 7 -16.11 -0.03 8.68
N ASN A 8 -16.74 -0.18 7.53
CA ASN A 8 -17.09 -1.48 6.99
C ASN A 8 -15.86 -2.16 6.36
N ALA A 9 -16.00 -3.44 6.00
CA ALA A 9 -14.88 -4.23 5.47
C ALA A 9 -14.28 -3.62 4.18
N LYS A 10 -15.11 -3.15 3.24
CA LYS A 10 -14.65 -2.44 2.02
C LYS A 10 -13.85 -1.19 2.34
N GLN A 11 -14.29 -0.39 3.31
CA GLN A 11 -13.59 0.81 3.77
C GLN A 11 -12.23 0.47 4.40
N HIS A 12 -12.12 -0.65 5.13
CA HIS A 12 -10.83 -1.13 5.60
C HIS A 12 -9.90 -1.56 4.45
N VAL A 13 -10.42 -2.17 3.39
CA VAL A 13 -9.61 -2.50 2.20
C VAL A 13 -9.15 -1.23 1.46
N GLN A 14 -10.01 -0.20 1.36
CA GLN A 14 -9.65 1.11 0.79
C GLN A 14 -8.57 1.83 1.63
N ASP A 15 -8.63 1.73 2.96
CA ASP A 15 -7.57 2.24 3.83
C ASP A 15 -6.22 1.58 3.54
N VAL A 16 -6.22 0.25 3.35
CA VAL A 16 -5.01 -0.49 3.02
C VAL A 16 -4.47 -0.06 1.66
N GLN A 17 -5.33 0.09 0.64
CA GLN A 17 -4.95 0.60 -0.67
C GLN A 17 -4.22 1.94 -0.55
N SER A 18 -4.81 2.90 0.18
CA SER A 18 -4.25 4.24 0.37
C SER A 18 -2.90 4.20 1.08
N LYS A 19 -2.76 3.35 2.11
CA LYS A 19 -1.49 3.15 2.84
C LYS A 19 -0.40 2.53 1.97
N LEU A 20 -0.75 1.57 1.11
CA LEU A 20 0.20 0.95 0.18
C LEU A 20 0.66 1.97 -0.88
N GLN A 21 -0.23 2.78 -1.44
CA GLN A 21 0.14 3.87 -2.36
C GLN A 21 1.10 4.87 -1.70
N ASN A 22 0.82 5.29 -0.47
CA ASN A 22 1.73 6.15 0.29
C ASN A 22 3.08 5.47 0.55
N SER A 23 3.08 4.17 0.86
CA SER A 23 4.30 3.39 1.07
C SER A 23 5.15 3.31 -0.20
N THR A 24 4.53 3.09 -1.36
CA THR A 24 5.18 3.14 -2.68
C THR A 24 5.86 4.49 -2.92
N ASN A 25 5.18 5.61 -2.63
CA ASN A 25 5.76 6.94 -2.77
C ASN A 25 6.97 7.16 -1.85
N CYS A 26 6.87 6.75 -0.57
CA CYS A 26 7.98 6.84 0.38
C CYS A 26 9.19 5.98 -0.04
N LEU A 27 8.95 4.77 -0.55
CA LEU A 27 10.01 3.87 -1.02
C LEU A 27 10.70 4.43 -2.28
N ASN A 28 9.95 5.02 -3.20
CA ASN A 28 10.52 5.73 -4.35
C ASN A 28 11.39 6.92 -3.94
N GLN A 29 10.97 7.71 -2.95
CA GLN A 29 11.80 8.77 -2.37
C GLN A 29 13.07 8.21 -1.73
N ALA A 30 12.97 7.09 -1.00
CA ALA A 30 14.12 6.42 -0.42
C ALA A 30 15.11 5.90 -1.48
N LEU A 31 14.62 5.39 -2.62
CA LEU A 31 15.48 5.02 -3.75
C LEU A 31 16.22 6.22 -4.34
N ASN A 32 15.64 7.42 -4.29
CA ASN A 32 16.30 8.62 -4.79
C ASN A 32 17.38 9.14 -3.83
N SER A 33 17.26 8.90 -2.53
CA SER A 33 18.21 9.40 -1.51
C SER A 33 19.23 8.36 -1.02
N VAL A 34 19.05 7.07 -1.33
CA VAL A 34 19.94 6.01 -0.84
C VAL A 34 21.33 6.06 -1.48
N GLU A 35 22.34 6.15 -0.63
CA GLU A 35 23.75 6.25 -1.04
C GLU A 35 24.39 4.87 -1.30
N LYS A 36 24.02 3.86 -0.51
CA LYS A 36 24.66 2.54 -0.55
C LYS A 36 23.94 1.60 -1.53
N PRO A 37 24.63 1.01 -2.54
CA PRO A 37 24.00 0.11 -3.52
C PRO A 37 23.28 -1.10 -2.90
N GLN A 38 23.85 -1.72 -1.86
CA GLN A 38 23.19 -2.82 -1.15
C GLN A 38 21.86 -2.41 -0.49
N ASN A 39 21.75 -1.16 -0.03
CA ASN A 39 20.50 -0.65 0.54
C ASN A 39 19.49 -0.34 -0.56
N ARG A 40 19.95 0.18 -1.71
CA ARG A 40 19.12 0.38 -2.91
C ARG A 40 18.43 -0.92 -3.33
N GLN A 41 19.18 -2.02 -3.42
CA GLN A 41 18.60 -3.33 -3.76
C GLN A 41 17.55 -3.78 -2.76
N LYS A 42 17.79 -3.60 -1.46
CA LYS A 42 16.82 -3.94 -0.41
C LYS A 42 15.54 -3.11 -0.52
N ILE A 43 15.67 -1.80 -0.71
CA ILE A 43 14.53 -0.89 -0.88
C ILE A 43 13.74 -1.27 -2.14
N GLN A 44 14.42 -1.59 -3.25
CA GLN A 44 13.77 -2.03 -4.48
C GLN A 44 12.98 -3.34 -4.27
N ASN A 45 13.54 -4.31 -3.57
CA ASN A 45 12.84 -5.56 -3.24
C ASN A 45 11.59 -5.30 -2.39
N THR A 46 11.68 -4.39 -1.41
CA THR A 46 10.53 -3.97 -0.61
C THR A 46 9.47 -3.27 -1.47
N LEU A 47 9.88 -2.36 -2.35
CA LEU A 47 8.99 -1.66 -3.29
C LEU A 47 8.21 -2.65 -4.16
N ASN A 48 8.90 -3.61 -4.79
CA ASN A 48 8.25 -4.63 -5.63
C ASN A 48 7.20 -5.45 -4.84
N SER A 49 7.47 -5.73 -3.55
CA SER A 49 6.54 -6.45 -2.68
C SER A 49 5.30 -5.60 -2.35
N VAL A 50 5.48 -4.30 -2.10
CA VAL A 50 4.39 -3.35 -1.85
C VAL A 50 3.53 -3.16 -3.09
N GLU A 51 4.13 -3.05 -4.29
CA GLU A 51 3.40 -2.96 -5.56
C GLU A 51 2.58 -4.22 -5.83
N SER A 52 3.16 -5.41 -5.55
CA SER A 52 2.43 -6.68 -5.66
C SER A 52 1.23 -6.72 -4.72
N ALA A 53 1.39 -6.27 -3.47
CA ALA A 53 0.29 -6.18 -2.50
C ALA A 53 -0.78 -5.17 -2.96
N LEU A 54 -0.37 -4.02 -3.50
CA LEU A 54 -1.28 -3.00 -4.02
C LEU A 54 -2.12 -3.55 -5.19
N ASN A 55 -1.52 -4.31 -6.10
CA ASN A 55 -2.22 -4.97 -7.19
C ASN A 55 -3.27 -5.96 -6.68
N SER A 56 -2.94 -6.76 -5.66
CA SER A 56 -3.89 -7.67 -5.02
C SER A 56 -5.05 -6.90 -4.37
N VAL A 57 -4.78 -5.81 -3.66
CA VAL A 57 -5.81 -4.97 -3.04
C VAL A 57 -6.71 -4.30 -4.08
N ASN A 58 -6.14 -3.79 -5.17
CA ASN A 58 -6.90 -3.23 -6.29
C ASN A 58 -7.82 -4.28 -6.92
N SER A 59 -7.33 -5.52 -7.05
CA SER A 59 -8.12 -6.65 -7.55
C SER A 59 -9.26 -7.00 -6.60
N THR A 60 -9.00 -7.00 -5.28
CA THR A 60 -10.05 -7.19 -4.27
C THR A 60 -11.12 -6.10 -4.37
N LEU A 61 -10.74 -4.83 -4.44
CA LEU A 61 -11.68 -3.71 -4.53
C LEU A 61 -12.50 -3.74 -5.82
N SER A 62 -11.87 -4.10 -6.95
CA SER A 62 -12.54 -4.18 -8.26
C SER A 62 -13.58 -5.29 -8.32
N ASN A 63 -13.38 -6.37 -7.56
CA ASN A 63 -14.29 -7.53 -7.52
C ASN A 63 -15.12 -7.57 -6.23
N TYR A 64 -15.08 -6.52 -5.40
CA TYR A 64 -15.76 -6.51 -4.10
C TYR A 64 -17.27 -6.47 -4.29
N GLN A 65 -17.98 -7.48 -3.77
CA GLN A 65 -19.45 -7.54 -3.75
C GLN A 65 -19.97 -7.16 -2.36
N GLU A 66 -21.10 -6.43 -2.32
CA GLU A 66 -21.77 -5.98 -1.10
C GLU A 66 -22.72 -7.03 -0.53
#